data_AF-A0AAD5KG18-F1
#
_entry.id   AF-A0AAD5KG18-F1
#
_cell.length_a   1.000
_cell.length_b   1.000
_cell.length_c   1.000
_cell.angle_alpha   90.00
_cell.angle_beta   90.00
_cell.angle_gamma   90.00
#
_symmetry.space_group_name_H-M   'P 1'
#
loop_
_entity.id
_entity.type
_entity.pdbx_description
1 polymer ?
#
loop_
_entity_poly.entity_id
_entity_poly.type
_entity_poly.pdbx_seq_one_letter_code
_entity_poly.pdbx_strand_id
1 'polypeptide(L)'
;MKDIADQNNVHFLDVFNPTNEWYNTQEKAQTIDGSQLTEEAYARFAPLLADGLFGKKSIKPDMEEKRKLIHEAVQEKNWMWHNDFKIPNGVHVFGRRYSPFGQDNYPAELKKIRELTAIRDQAIWMANKGIKMDLAAADKNTSPLPKIETNYNPEKKWELEIPLRARSS
;
A
#
# COMPACT_ATOMS: atom_id res chain seq x y z
N MET A 1 -9.54 -7.86 -24.63
CA MET A 1 -9.62 -6.53 -23.97
C MET A 1 -9.90 -5.44 -24.98
N LYS A 2 -9.15 -5.33 -26.09
CA LYS A 2 -9.41 -4.38 -27.18
C LYS A 2 -10.87 -4.40 -27.67
N ASP A 3 -11.38 -5.56 -28.08
CA ASP A 3 -12.74 -5.67 -28.61
C ASP A 3 -13.82 -5.19 -27.62
N ILE A 4 -13.62 -5.44 -26.32
CA ILE A 4 -14.53 -4.97 -25.27
C ILE A 4 -14.43 -3.46 -25.09
N ALA A 5 -13.22 -2.89 -25.17
CA ALA A 5 -13.03 -1.44 -25.07
C ALA A 5 -13.70 -0.72 -26.25
N ASP A 6 -13.56 -1.26 -27.46
CA ASP A 6 -14.19 -0.75 -28.68
C ASP A 6 -15.73 -0.80 -28.56
N GLN A 7 -16.29 -1.91 -28.06
CA GLN A 7 -17.73 -2.06 -27.82
C GLN A 7 -18.29 -1.06 -26.81
N ASN A 8 -17.49 -0.69 -25.80
CA ASN A 8 -17.89 0.23 -24.73
C ASN A 8 -17.44 1.67 -24.97
N ASN A 9 -16.80 1.95 -26.11
CA ASN A 9 -16.25 3.27 -26.44
C ASN A 9 -15.34 3.84 -25.34
N VAL A 10 -14.43 3.01 -24.82
CA VAL A 10 -13.42 3.40 -23.83
C VAL A 10 -12.02 3.24 -24.40
N HIS A 11 -11.06 4.05 -23.91
CA HIS A 11 -9.68 3.99 -24.38
C HIS A 11 -9.04 2.62 -24.11
N PHE A 12 -8.28 2.14 -25.08
CA PHE A 12 -7.46 0.94 -24.98
C PHE A 12 -6.02 1.26 -25.37
N LEU A 13 -5.08 0.89 -24.50
CA LEU A 13 -3.64 0.94 -24.78
C LEU A 13 -3.09 -0.48 -24.71
N ASP A 14 -2.53 -0.95 -25.82
CA ASP A 14 -1.79 -2.21 -25.85
C ASP A 14 -0.41 -2.02 -25.26
N VAL A 15 -0.29 -2.32 -23.97
CA VAL A 15 1.01 -2.35 -23.28
C VAL A 15 1.69 -3.71 -23.36
N PHE A 16 1.00 -4.76 -23.82
CA PHE A 16 1.56 -6.11 -23.84
C PHE A 16 2.61 -6.27 -24.92
N ASN A 17 2.32 -5.87 -26.16
CA ASN A 17 3.27 -5.98 -27.26
C ASN A 17 4.62 -5.28 -26.98
N PRO A 18 4.66 -3.99 -26.55
CA PRO A 18 5.93 -3.34 -26.22
C PRO A 18 6.64 -3.97 -25.01
N THR A 19 5.90 -4.41 -23.98
CA THR A 19 6.54 -5.04 -22.81
C THR A 19 7.02 -6.46 -23.08
N ASN A 20 6.37 -7.20 -23.98
CA ASN A 20 6.84 -8.50 -24.45
C ASN A 20 8.16 -8.38 -25.23
N GLU A 21 8.29 -7.34 -26.07
CA GLU A 21 9.58 -7.05 -26.73
C GLU A 21 10.68 -6.75 -25.70
N TRP A 22 10.38 -5.95 -24.67
CA TRP A 22 11.34 -5.70 -23.57
C TRP A 22 11.73 -6.98 -22.87
N TYR A 23 10.74 -7.84 -22.56
CA TYR A 23 11.00 -9.10 -21.89
C TYR A 23 11.93 -10.02 -22.69
N ASN A 24 11.80 -10.04 -24.02
CA ASN A 24 12.63 -10.86 -24.91
C ASN A 24 14.02 -10.27 -25.20
N THR A 25 14.24 -8.98 -24.93
CA THR A 25 15.48 -8.27 -25.29
C THR A 25 16.33 -7.84 -24.11
N GLN A 26 15.76 -7.72 -22.91
CA GLN A 26 16.48 -7.30 -21.72
C GLN A 26 17.16 -8.49 -21.03
N GLU A 27 18.45 -8.34 -20.73
CA GLU A 27 19.21 -9.36 -19.99
C GLU A 27 18.79 -9.48 -18.52
N LYS A 28 18.41 -8.35 -17.91
CA LYS A 28 17.96 -8.31 -16.51
C LYS A 28 16.49 -8.73 -16.42
N ALA A 29 16.16 -9.46 -15.35
CA ALA A 29 14.78 -9.76 -15.01
C ALA A 29 13.96 -8.48 -14.88
N GLN A 30 12.79 -8.46 -15.52
CA GLN A 30 11.87 -7.31 -15.51
C GLN A 30 10.86 -7.37 -14.35
N THR A 31 10.80 -8.50 -13.65
CA THR A 31 9.88 -8.74 -12.53
C THR A 31 10.62 -9.26 -11.31
N ILE A 32 10.12 -8.97 -10.11
CA ILE A 32 10.67 -9.48 -8.85
C ILE A 32 10.23 -10.93 -8.54
N ASP A 33 9.05 -11.34 -9.01
CA ASP A 33 8.42 -12.62 -8.65
C ASP A 33 7.75 -13.34 -9.83
N GLY A 34 8.03 -12.90 -11.06
CA GLY A 34 7.37 -13.36 -12.28
C GLY A 34 6.08 -12.61 -12.63
N SER A 35 5.64 -11.66 -11.81
CA SER A 35 4.42 -10.85 -12.06
C SER A 35 4.60 -9.35 -11.79
N GLN A 36 5.19 -8.98 -10.66
CA GLN A 36 5.35 -7.60 -10.24
C GLN A 36 6.63 -7.03 -10.86
N LEU A 37 6.55 -5.89 -11.54
CA LEU A 37 7.72 -5.27 -12.19
C LEU A 37 8.78 -4.83 -11.16
N THR A 38 10.06 -4.84 -11.57
CA THR A 38 11.12 -4.18 -10.79
C THR A 38 10.99 -2.65 -10.85
N GLU A 39 11.75 -1.93 -10.01
CA GLU A 39 11.79 -0.47 -10.04
C GLU A 39 12.20 0.06 -11.42
N GLU A 40 13.22 -0.52 -12.05
CA GLU A 40 13.70 -0.12 -13.38
C GLU A 40 12.66 -0.42 -14.47
N ALA A 41 11.96 -1.54 -14.34
CA ALA A 41 10.90 -1.90 -15.27
C ALA A 41 9.69 -0.96 -15.13
N TYR A 42 9.30 -0.58 -13.91
CA TYR A 42 8.27 0.45 -13.69
C TYR A 42 8.69 1.82 -14.21
N ALA A 43 9.97 2.21 -14.03
CA ALA A 43 10.48 3.47 -14.55
C ALA A 43 10.41 3.56 -16.08
N ARG A 44 10.55 2.43 -16.79
CA ARG A 44 10.33 2.33 -18.25
C ARG A 44 8.86 2.23 -18.65
N PHE A 45 8.06 1.52 -17.86
CA PHE A 45 6.64 1.32 -18.11
C PHE A 45 5.83 2.61 -17.94
N ALA A 46 6.16 3.44 -16.95
CA ALA A 46 5.40 4.65 -16.63
C ALA A 46 5.31 5.64 -17.81
N PRO A 47 6.39 5.98 -18.54
CA PRO A 47 6.31 6.79 -19.76
C PRO A 47 5.48 6.15 -20.87
N LEU A 48 5.62 4.84 -21.12
CA LEU A 48 4.82 4.12 -22.14
C LEU A 48 3.32 4.27 -21.85
N LEU A 49 2.92 4.09 -20.59
CA LEU A 49 1.53 4.21 -20.17
C LEU A 49 1.04 5.67 -20.27
N ALA A 50 1.80 6.62 -19.72
CA ALA A 50 1.40 8.02 -19.68
C ALA A 50 1.33 8.64 -21.09
N ASP A 51 2.34 8.42 -21.93
CA ASP A 51 2.38 8.93 -23.30
C ASP A 51 1.30 8.24 -24.16
N GLY A 52 1.06 6.95 -23.97
CA GLY A 52 0.05 6.19 -24.70
C GLY A 52 -1.39 6.63 -24.37
N LEU A 53 -1.65 7.03 -23.11
CA LEU A 53 -2.98 7.48 -22.68
C LEU A 53 -3.24 8.97 -22.93
N PHE A 54 -2.24 9.83 -22.74
CA PHE A 54 -2.42 11.29 -22.70
C PHE A 54 -1.63 12.05 -23.77
N GLY A 55 -0.86 11.33 -24.60
CA GLY A 55 0.06 11.91 -25.55
C GLY A 55 1.36 12.38 -24.90
N LYS A 56 2.43 12.39 -25.70
CA LYS A 56 3.76 12.79 -25.26
C LYS A 56 3.82 14.29 -24.94
N LYS A 57 4.37 14.63 -23.77
CA LYS A 57 4.56 16.02 -23.33
C LYS A 57 5.98 16.28 -22.83
N SER A 58 6.47 17.49 -23.07
CA SER A 58 7.75 17.94 -22.52
C SER A 58 7.62 18.15 -21.01
N ILE A 59 8.53 17.54 -20.23
CA ILE A 59 8.58 17.72 -18.78
C ILE A 59 9.20 19.07 -18.47
N LYS A 60 8.45 19.90 -17.73
CA LYS A 60 8.94 21.19 -17.23
C LYS A 60 9.60 21.01 -15.85
N PRO A 61 10.54 21.89 -15.45
CA PRO A 61 11.20 21.80 -14.15
C PRO A 61 10.23 21.76 -12.95
N ASP A 62 9.13 22.51 -12.99
CA ASP A 62 8.11 22.51 -11.93
C ASP A 62 7.35 21.18 -11.81
N MET A 63 7.30 20.39 -12.89
CA MET A 63 6.69 19.06 -12.87
C MET A 63 7.56 18.04 -12.13
N GLU A 64 8.88 18.25 -12.11
CA GLU A 64 9.82 17.37 -11.42
C GLU A 64 9.67 17.48 -9.90
N GLU A 65 9.56 18.70 -9.38
CA GLU A 65 9.29 18.95 -7.96
C GLU A 65 7.94 18.34 -7.54
N LYS A 66 6.90 18.56 -8.35
CA LYS A 66 5.57 17.94 -8.14
C LYS A 66 5.67 16.42 -8.17
N ARG A 67 6.43 15.83 -9.10
CA ARG A 67 6.61 14.38 -9.18
C ARG A 67 7.19 13.82 -7.89
N LYS A 68 8.20 14.49 -7.31
CA LYS A 68 8.78 14.08 -6.03
C LYS A 68 7.75 14.13 -4.90
N LEU A 69 7.02 15.25 -4.78
CA LEU A 69 5.97 15.39 -3.76
C LEU A 69 4.85 14.36 -3.91
N ILE A 70 4.40 14.10 -5.14
CA ILE A 70 3.39 13.08 -5.43
C ILE A 70 3.93 11.70 -5.06
N HIS A 71 5.16 11.36 -5.44
CA HIS A 71 5.76 10.07 -5.12
C HIS A 71 5.86 9.86 -3.60
N GLU A 72 6.34 10.86 -2.84
CA GLU A 72 6.35 10.80 -1.36
C GLU A 72 4.94 10.58 -0.79
N ALA A 73 3.94 11.31 -1.28
CA ALA A 73 2.55 11.17 -0.81
C ALA A 73 1.92 9.80 -1.17
N VAL A 74 2.23 9.27 -2.35
CA VAL A 74 1.79 7.93 -2.78
C VAL A 74 2.40 6.85 -1.90
N GLN A 75 3.69 6.94 -1.56
CA GLN A 75 4.34 5.96 -0.69
C GLN A 75 3.75 5.97 0.73
N GLU A 76 3.47 7.16 1.28
CA GLU A 76 2.75 7.29 2.56
C GLU A 76 1.36 6.66 2.52
N LYS A 77 0.61 6.87 1.42
CA LYS A 77 -0.70 6.24 1.23
C LYS A 77 -0.59 4.72 1.12
N ASN A 78 0.39 4.22 0.37
CA ASN A 78 0.62 2.79 0.17
C ASN A 78 0.89 2.10 1.50
N TRP A 79 1.65 2.73 2.40
CA TRP A 79 1.88 2.20 3.73
C TRP A 79 0.58 2.03 4.52
N MET A 80 -0.30 3.04 4.51
CA MET A 80 -1.61 2.95 5.18
C MET A 80 -2.50 1.88 4.54
N TRP A 81 -2.55 1.81 3.20
CA TRP A 81 -3.32 0.80 2.49
C TRP A 81 -2.84 -0.62 2.78
N HIS A 82 -1.52 -0.85 2.83
CA HIS A 82 -0.98 -2.16 3.18
C HIS A 82 -1.37 -2.58 4.59
N ASN A 83 -1.38 -1.66 5.55
CA ASN A 83 -1.78 -1.96 6.92
C ASN A 83 -3.30 -2.17 7.07
N ASP A 84 -4.14 -1.59 6.21
CA ASP A 84 -5.60 -1.88 6.16
C ASP A 84 -5.87 -3.22 5.46
N PHE A 85 -5.30 -3.42 4.27
CA PHE A 85 -5.57 -4.59 3.43
C PHE A 85 -4.89 -5.86 3.95
N LYS A 86 -3.63 -5.76 4.40
CA LYS A 86 -2.84 -6.87 4.97
C LYS A 86 -2.72 -6.75 6.48
N ILE A 87 -3.80 -6.34 7.14
CA ILE A 87 -3.79 -6.16 8.60
C ILE A 87 -3.31 -7.45 9.29
N PRO A 88 -2.39 -7.36 10.27
CA PRO A 88 -1.97 -8.51 11.05
C PRO A 88 -3.18 -9.22 11.66
N ASN A 89 -3.14 -10.55 11.71
CA ASN A 89 -4.21 -11.36 12.31
C ASN A 89 -5.59 -11.14 11.67
N GLY A 90 -5.67 -10.98 10.35
CA GLY A 90 -6.93 -10.74 9.61
C GLY A 90 -8.11 -11.70 9.94
N VAL A 91 -7.86 -12.92 10.44
CA VAL A 91 -8.93 -13.83 10.92
C VAL A 91 -9.64 -13.32 12.20
N HIS A 92 -8.95 -12.55 13.03
CA HIS A 92 -9.49 -11.88 14.21
C HIS A 92 -10.13 -10.54 13.86
N VAL A 93 -9.71 -9.93 12.75
CA VAL A 93 -10.24 -8.65 12.26
C VAL A 93 -11.51 -8.84 11.42
N PHE A 94 -11.45 -9.72 10.43
CA PHE A 94 -12.50 -9.94 9.42
C PHE A 94 -13.13 -11.34 9.47
N GLY A 95 -12.53 -12.26 10.22
CA GLY A 95 -12.88 -13.68 10.21
C GLY A 95 -13.70 -14.14 11.42
N ARG A 96 -13.87 -15.46 11.53
CA ARG A 96 -14.71 -16.10 12.55
C ARG A 96 -14.13 -16.09 13.96
N ARG A 97 -12.86 -15.68 14.14
CA ARG A 97 -12.18 -15.61 15.46
C ARG A 97 -12.21 -14.20 16.05
N TYR A 98 -13.26 -13.46 15.73
CA TYR A 98 -13.47 -12.09 16.17
C TYR A 98 -13.67 -11.98 17.69
N SER A 99 -14.31 -12.98 18.32
CA SER A 99 -14.50 -13.02 19.77
C SER A 99 -13.46 -13.94 20.44
N PRO A 100 -12.92 -13.59 21.63
CA PRO A 100 -13.20 -12.39 22.43
C PRO A 100 -12.26 -11.19 22.16
N PHE A 101 -11.12 -11.39 21.49
CA PHE A 101 -10.05 -10.40 21.44
C PHE A 101 -10.13 -9.37 20.30
N GLY A 102 -10.96 -9.61 19.29
CA GLY A 102 -11.07 -8.75 18.12
C GLY A 102 -12.11 -7.64 18.23
N GLN A 103 -13.00 -7.73 19.22
CA GLN A 103 -14.14 -6.82 19.36
C GLN A 103 -13.75 -5.44 19.92
N ASP A 104 -12.74 -5.39 20.79
CA ASP A 104 -12.43 -4.19 21.56
C ASP A 104 -11.56 -3.17 20.78
N ASN A 105 -10.66 -3.65 19.92
CA ASN A 105 -9.65 -2.79 19.26
C ASN A 105 -9.91 -2.60 17.77
N TYR A 106 -10.09 -3.69 17.04
CA TYR A 106 -9.99 -3.67 15.58
C TYR A 106 -11.02 -2.78 14.87
N PRO A 107 -12.29 -2.66 15.32
CA PRO A 107 -13.23 -1.74 14.67
C PRO A 107 -12.76 -0.29 14.69
N ALA A 108 -12.22 0.18 15.81
CA ALA A 108 -11.71 1.55 15.96
C ALA A 108 -10.40 1.75 15.19
N GLU A 109 -9.51 0.76 15.21
CA GLU A 109 -8.26 0.77 14.45
C GLU A 109 -8.51 0.80 12.94
N LEU A 110 -9.44 -0.02 12.43
CA LEU A 110 -9.86 -0.02 11.03
C LEU A 110 -10.48 1.30 10.61
N LYS A 111 -11.30 1.90 11.46
CA LYS A 111 -11.87 3.22 11.17
C LYS A 111 -10.75 4.26 11.06
N LYS A 112 -9.85 4.29 12.04
CA LYS A 112 -8.75 5.24 12.09
C LYS A 112 -7.79 5.09 10.91
N ILE A 113 -7.39 3.87 10.55
CA ILE A 113 -6.47 3.66 9.42
C ILE A 113 -7.09 4.08 8.08
N ARG A 114 -8.41 3.91 7.91
CA ARG A 114 -9.12 4.38 6.71
C ARG A 114 -9.24 5.89 6.66
N GLU A 115 -9.48 6.54 7.79
CA GLU A 115 -9.42 8.01 7.90
C GLU A 115 -8.02 8.54 7.56
N LEU A 116 -6.97 7.91 8.11
CA LEU A 116 -5.58 8.23 7.76
C LEU A 116 -5.31 8.03 6.27
N THR A 117 -5.79 6.92 5.69
CA THR A 117 -5.66 6.64 4.25
C THR A 117 -6.34 7.71 3.40
N ALA A 118 -7.53 8.16 3.78
CA ALA A 118 -8.25 9.24 3.10
C ALA A 118 -7.51 10.58 3.17
N ILE A 119 -6.89 10.89 4.31
CA ILE A 119 -6.01 12.07 4.47
C ILE A 119 -4.82 11.99 3.50
N ARG A 120 -4.17 10.83 3.33
CA ARG A 120 -3.06 10.69 2.37
C ARG A 120 -3.53 10.79 0.92
N ASP A 121 -4.74 10.32 0.61
CA ASP A 121 -5.33 10.54 -0.71
C ASP A 121 -5.46 12.04 -1.03
N GLN A 122 -5.98 12.84 -0.09
CA GLN A 122 -6.03 14.29 -0.21
C GLN A 122 -4.63 14.91 -0.36
N ALA A 123 -3.63 14.38 0.35
CA ALA A 123 -2.25 14.83 0.23
C ALA A 123 -1.69 14.67 -1.20
N ILE A 124 -2.05 13.59 -1.90
CA ILE A 124 -1.65 13.38 -3.32
C ILE A 124 -2.24 14.48 -4.21
N TRP A 125 -3.51 14.83 -4.01
CA TRP A 125 -4.15 15.92 -4.76
C TRP A 125 -3.53 17.29 -4.49
N MET A 126 -3.14 17.54 -3.24
CA MET A 126 -2.42 18.76 -2.86
C MET A 126 -1.01 18.79 -3.45
N ALA A 127 -0.30 17.66 -3.44
CA ALA A 127 1.03 17.52 -4.05
C ALA A 127 1.01 17.79 -5.56
N ASN A 128 -0.06 17.39 -6.26
CA ASN A 128 -0.25 17.74 -7.68
C ASN A 128 -0.35 19.25 -7.93
N LYS A 129 -0.80 20.02 -6.93
CA LYS A 129 -0.80 21.49 -6.96
C LYS A 129 0.52 22.11 -6.47
N GLY A 130 1.52 21.29 -6.13
CA GLY A 130 2.79 21.72 -5.55
C GLY A 130 2.71 22.05 -4.05
N ILE A 131 1.65 21.63 -3.36
CA ILE A 131 1.44 21.93 -1.94
C ILE A 131 1.72 20.68 -1.10
N LYS A 132 2.69 20.77 -0.19
CA LYS A 132 2.95 19.71 0.80
C LYS A 132 1.98 19.85 1.98
N MET A 133 1.12 18.86 2.17
CA MET A 133 0.16 18.85 3.27
C MET A 133 0.83 18.50 4.61
N ASP A 134 0.45 19.19 5.68
CA ASP A 134 0.84 18.81 7.04
C ASP A 134 -0.02 17.62 7.51
N LEU A 135 0.53 16.41 7.34
CA LEU A 135 -0.11 15.17 7.75
C LEU A 135 -0.32 15.12 9.26
N ALA A 136 0.64 15.59 10.06
CA ALA A 136 0.56 15.51 11.51
C ALA A 136 -0.56 16.39 12.07
N ALA A 137 -0.80 17.56 11.47
CA ALA A 137 -1.95 18.39 11.80
C ALA A 137 -3.27 17.75 11.39
N ALA A 138 -3.35 17.18 10.18
CA ALA A 138 -4.56 16.52 9.69
C ALA A 138 -4.92 15.28 10.52
N ASP A 139 -3.92 14.50 10.94
CA ASP A 139 -4.11 13.25 11.68
C ASP A 139 -4.73 13.45 13.06
N LYS A 140 -4.53 14.61 13.66
CA LYS A 140 -5.16 14.98 14.94
C LYS A 140 -6.68 15.05 14.85
N ASN A 141 -7.23 15.21 13.64
CA ASN A 141 -8.68 15.25 13.42
C ASN A 141 -9.28 13.86 13.15
N THR A 142 -8.46 12.79 13.17
CA THR A 142 -8.97 11.41 13.08
C THR A 142 -9.63 10.97 14.38
N SER A 143 -10.50 9.97 14.27
CA SER A 143 -11.16 9.34 15.40
C SER A 143 -10.12 8.88 16.44
N PRO A 144 -10.32 9.17 17.74
CA PRO A 144 -9.46 8.67 18.79
C PRO A 144 -9.62 7.15 18.92
N LEU A 145 -8.55 6.46 19.28
CA LEU A 145 -8.64 5.05 19.63
C LEU A 145 -9.13 4.92 21.07
N PRO A 146 -9.97 3.92 21.38
CA PRO A 146 -10.33 3.62 22.75
C PRO A 146 -9.06 3.23 23.53
N LYS A 147 -8.99 3.63 24.79
CA LYS A 147 -7.96 3.13 25.71
C LYS A 147 -8.37 1.72 26.13
N ILE A 148 -7.56 0.71 25.80
CA ILE A 148 -7.81 -0.65 26.30
C ILE A 148 -6.82 -1.00 27.40
N GLU A 149 -7.35 -1.59 28.46
CA GLU A 149 -6.57 -1.99 29.62
C GLU A 149 -5.80 -3.26 29.29
N THR A 150 -4.49 -3.22 29.51
CA THR A 150 -3.64 -4.39 29.25
C THR A 150 -3.90 -5.46 30.31
N ASN A 151 -4.08 -6.70 29.86
CA ASN A 151 -4.10 -7.87 30.74
C ASN A 151 -2.68 -8.40 31.05
N TYR A 152 -1.64 -7.77 30.52
CA TYR A 152 -0.25 -8.12 30.77
C TYR A 152 0.14 -7.72 32.20
N ASN A 153 0.38 -8.73 33.04
CA ASN A 153 0.93 -8.54 34.37
C ASN A 153 2.43 -8.89 34.36
N PRO A 154 3.34 -7.90 34.40
CA PRO A 154 4.79 -8.15 34.36
C PRO A 154 5.32 -8.95 35.56
N GLU A 155 4.57 -9.02 36.66
CA GLU A 155 4.94 -9.77 37.87
C GLU A 155 4.56 -11.26 37.78
N LYS A 156 3.63 -11.62 36.88
CA LYS A 156 3.31 -13.03 36.55
C LYS A 156 4.22 -13.52 35.44
N LYS A 157 5.51 -13.69 35.74
CA LYS A 157 6.44 -14.41 34.88
C LYS A 157 6.03 -15.89 34.89
N TRP A 158 5.69 -16.44 33.73
CA TRP A 158 5.45 -17.88 33.60
C TRP A 158 6.80 -18.59 33.77
N GLU A 159 7.07 -19.12 34.97
CA GLU A 159 8.12 -20.11 35.15
C GLU A 159 7.69 -21.38 34.40
N LEU A 160 8.13 -21.49 33.14
CA LEU A 160 8.11 -22.74 32.41
C LEU A 160 9.12 -23.68 33.09
N GLU A 161 8.70 -24.36 34.15
CA GLU A 161 9.33 -25.62 34.55
C GLU A 161 9.05 -26.63 33.44
N ILE A 162 9.93 -26.69 32.44
CA ILE A 162 10.00 -27.82 31.52
C ILE A 162 10.69 -28.93 32.31
N PRO A 163 10.00 -30.02 32.70
CA PRO A 163 10.70 -31.14 33.30
C PRO A 163 11.61 -31.72 32.21
N LEU A 164 12.92 -31.64 32.42
CA LEU A 164 13.89 -32.37 31.62
C LEU A 164 13.58 -33.86 31.77
N ARG A 165 12.82 -34.43 30.82
CA ARG A 165 12.81 -35.88 30.63
C ARG A 165 14.21 -36.28 30.18
N ALA A 166 15.01 -36.77 31.13
CA ALA A 166 16.24 -37.48 30.84
C ALA A 166 15.93 -38.56 29.81
N ARG A 167 16.56 -38.48 28.62
CA ARG A 167 16.63 -39.62 27.73
C ARG A 167 17.53 -40.64 28.41
N SER A 168 16.95 -41.72 28.92
CA SER A 168 17.69 -42.92 29.26
C SER A 168 18.27 -43.51 27.97
N SER A 169 19.58 -43.76 28.01
CA SER A 169 20.37 -44.56 27.06
C SER A 169 19.77 -45.92 26.78
#